data_AF-A0A8J8CBZ5-F1
#
_entry.id   AF-A0A8J8CBZ5-F1
#
_cell.length_a   1.000
_cell.length_b   1.000
_cell.length_c   1.000
_cell.angle_alpha   90.00
_cell.angle_beta   90.00
_cell.angle_gamma   90.00
#
_symmetry.space_group_name_H-M   'P 1'
#
loop_
_entity.id
_entity.type
_entity.pdbx_description
1 polymer ?
#
loop_
_entity_poly.entity_id
_entity_poly.type
_entity_poly.pdbx_seq_one_letter_code
_entity_poly.pdbx_strand_id
1 'polypeptide(L)'
;MDSQRKAVLEKQHYKVVGEHSAVKVCHWTRESMIHDRGCYKQSFYGIASHRCMQMTPAVNQCSENCQFCWRFQDFQEDHIDVEDDPSFILEKSIEAQKKLMSGYKGDPRCTLTKWEESQSPKHVAISLTGEPTAYSRLGEYIELCHRNGMTTFLVTNGTNPDVLRKLNPLPTQLYVT
;
A
#
# COMPACT_ATOMS: atom_id res chain seq x y z
N MET A 1 3.00 -2.35 -17.51
CA MET A 1 3.22 -3.68 -16.89
C MET A 1 2.94 -4.79 -17.90
N ASP A 2 3.82 -5.78 -18.00
CA ASP A 2 3.58 -6.96 -18.83
C ASP A 2 2.38 -7.80 -18.33
N SER A 3 1.66 -8.40 -19.29
CA SER A 3 0.41 -9.13 -19.09
C SER A 3 0.54 -10.38 -18.21
N GLN A 4 1.67 -11.09 -18.32
CA GLN A 4 1.94 -12.28 -17.51
C GLN A 4 2.15 -11.88 -16.05
N ARG A 5 2.88 -10.78 -15.81
CA ARG A 5 3.13 -10.25 -14.46
C ARG A 5 1.83 -9.85 -13.77
N LYS A 6 0.98 -9.11 -14.49
CA LYS A 6 -0.33 -8.69 -14.00
C LYS A 6 -1.17 -9.90 -13.57
N ALA A 7 -1.18 -10.97 -14.37
CA ALA A 7 -1.91 -12.19 -14.03
C ALA A 7 -1.39 -12.88 -12.76
N VAL A 8 -0.07 -12.89 -12.51
CA VAL A 8 0.52 -13.43 -11.27
C VAL A 8 0.09 -12.61 -10.05
N LEU A 9 0.17 -11.28 -10.14
CA LEU A 9 -0.25 -10.37 -9.07
C LEU A 9 -1.75 -10.51 -8.77
N GLU A 10 -2.59 -10.59 -9.79
CA GLU A 10 -4.04 -10.77 -9.62
C GLU A 10 -4.40 -12.10 -8.95
N LYS A 11 -3.70 -13.19 -9.29
CA LYS A 11 -3.84 -14.50 -8.60
C LYS A 11 -3.49 -14.40 -7.12
N GLN A 12 -2.56 -13.52 -6.75
CA GLN A 12 -2.18 -13.25 -5.36
C GLN A 12 -3.08 -12.19 -4.69
N HIS A 13 -4.21 -11.83 -5.30
CA HIS A 13 -5.19 -10.85 -4.83
C HIS A 13 -4.69 -9.41 -4.76
N TYR A 14 -3.64 -9.07 -5.50
CA TYR A 14 -3.30 -7.66 -5.73
C TYR A 14 -4.33 -7.03 -6.68
N LYS A 15 -4.58 -5.75 -6.46
CA LYS A 15 -5.22 -4.87 -7.45
C LYS A 15 -4.15 -3.93 -7.98
N VAL A 16 -3.73 -4.19 -9.21
CA VAL A 16 -2.83 -3.30 -9.95
C VAL A 16 -3.56 -1.98 -10.19
N VAL A 17 -2.85 -0.88 -9.93
CA VAL A 17 -3.29 0.49 -10.12
C VAL A 17 -2.33 1.12 -11.13
N GLY A 18 -2.86 1.56 -12.26
CA GLY A 18 -2.04 2.07 -13.35
C GLY A 18 -1.03 1.03 -13.85
N GLU A 19 0.20 1.48 -14.11
CA GLU A 19 1.24 0.66 -14.73
C GLU A 19 2.25 0.09 -13.74
N HIS A 20 2.41 0.70 -12.56
CA HIS A 20 3.48 0.37 -11.62
C HIS A 20 3.06 0.32 -10.14
N SER A 21 1.80 0.64 -9.83
CA SER A 21 1.28 0.65 -8.45
C SER A 21 0.37 -0.55 -8.16
N ALA A 22 0.19 -0.86 -6.87
CA ALA A 22 -0.78 -1.88 -6.47
C ALA A 22 -1.31 -1.68 -5.04
N VAL A 23 -2.52 -2.21 -4.80
CA VAL A 23 -3.17 -2.29 -3.49
C VAL A 23 -3.50 -3.75 -3.16
N LYS A 24 -3.42 -4.11 -1.89
CA LYS A 24 -3.88 -5.41 -1.40
C LYS A 24 -4.43 -5.27 0.01
N VAL A 25 -5.47 -6.05 0.33
CA VAL A 25 -5.99 -6.13 1.71
C VAL A 25 -4.96 -6.82 2.58
N CYS A 26 -4.47 -6.10 3.60
CA CYS A 26 -3.57 -6.67 4.59
C CYS A 26 -4.26 -7.83 5.34
N HIS A 27 -3.49 -8.83 5.73
CA HIS A 27 -3.96 -9.91 6.59
C HIS A 27 -4.71 -9.36 7.82
N TRP A 28 -4.15 -8.36 8.49
CA TRP A 28 -4.74 -7.77 9.69
C TRP A 28 -5.97 -6.91 9.43
N THR A 29 -6.13 -6.35 8.23
CA THR A 29 -7.38 -5.71 7.83
C THR A 29 -8.48 -6.75 7.81
N ARG A 30 -8.25 -7.92 7.19
CA ARG A 30 -9.20 -9.04 7.22
C ARG A 30 -9.52 -9.48 8.64
N GLU A 31 -8.50 -9.72 9.47
CA GLU A 31 -8.68 -10.13 10.86
C GLU A 31 -9.49 -9.10 11.68
N SER A 32 -9.27 -7.81 11.42
CA SER A 32 -10.05 -6.73 12.04
C SER A 32 -11.51 -6.76 11.62
N MET A 33 -11.79 -7.08 10.35
CA MET A 33 -13.15 -7.12 9.80
C MET A 33 -13.99 -8.27 10.36
N ILE A 34 -13.44 -9.48 10.42
CA ILE A 34 -14.24 -10.70 10.70
C ILE A 34 -13.98 -11.31 12.09
N HIS A 35 -12.89 -10.92 12.76
CA HIS A 35 -12.50 -11.47 14.07
C HIS A 35 -12.25 -10.38 15.12
N ASP A 36 -12.43 -9.10 14.78
CA ASP A 36 -12.20 -7.96 15.67
C ASP A 36 -10.78 -7.91 16.26
N ARG A 37 -9.78 -8.34 15.48
CA ARG A 37 -8.36 -8.33 15.88
C ARG A 37 -7.57 -7.29 15.09
N GLY A 38 -6.93 -6.37 15.79
CA GLY A 38 -6.01 -5.39 15.20
C GLY A 38 -4.58 -5.91 15.05
N CYS A 39 -3.80 -5.29 14.17
CA CYS A 39 -2.35 -5.52 14.10
C CYS A 39 -1.64 -4.82 15.26
N TYR A 40 -0.34 -5.07 15.41
CA TYR A 40 0.48 -4.41 16.43
C TYR A 40 0.44 -2.88 16.37
N LYS A 41 0.29 -2.28 15.16
CA LYS A 41 0.23 -0.82 15.00
C LYS A 41 -1.02 -0.22 15.66
N GLN A 42 -2.11 -1.00 15.76
CA GLN A 42 -3.29 -0.58 16.50
C GLN A 42 -3.00 -0.46 17.99
N SER A 43 -2.26 -1.41 18.55
CA SER A 43 -1.85 -1.36 19.95
C SER A 43 -0.78 -0.30 20.23
N PHE A 44 0.19 -0.11 19.34
CA PHE A 44 1.34 0.76 19.59
C PHE A 44 1.08 2.22 19.22
N TYR A 45 0.32 2.47 18.15
CA TYR A 45 0.13 3.79 17.56
C TYR A 45 -1.34 4.23 17.49
N GLY A 46 -2.27 3.40 17.96
CA GLY A 46 -3.70 3.72 17.97
C GLY A 46 -4.37 3.74 16.58
N ILE A 47 -3.74 3.16 15.55
CA ILE A 47 -4.35 3.12 14.21
C ILE A 47 -5.44 2.04 14.11
N ALA A 48 -6.48 2.28 13.32
CA ALA A 48 -7.52 1.30 13.08
C ALA A 48 -7.16 0.39 11.91
N SER A 49 -6.97 -0.92 12.16
CA SER A 49 -6.49 -1.87 11.14
C SER A 49 -7.45 -2.03 9.96
N HIS A 50 -8.77 -1.97 10.20
CA HIS A 50 -9.79 -1.99 9.15
C HIS A 50 -9.86 -0.71 8.31
N ARG A 51 -9.20 0.37 8.75
CA ARG A 51 -9.09 1.65 8.03
C ARG A 51 -7.71 1.87 7.42
N CYS A 52 -6.87 0.83 7.37
CA CYS A 52 -5.56 0.86 6.73
C CYS A 52 -5.67 0.37 5.27
N MET A 53 -5.13 1.13 4.33
CA MET A 53 -4.93 0.74 2.95
C MET A 53 -3.45 0.41 2.74
N GLN A 54 -3.14 -0.85 2.43
CA GLN A 54 -1.78 -1.28 2.11
C GLN A 54 -1.55 -1.20 0.61
N MET A 55 -0.54 -0.42 0.20
CA MET A 55 -0.24 -0.14 -1.20
C MET A 55 1.27 -0.03 -1.45
N THR A 56 1.64 0.02 -2.72
CA THR A 56 2.98 0.38 -3.18
C THR A 56 2.89 1.18 -4.49
N PRO A 57 3.71 2.23 -4.68
CA PRO A 57 3.88 2.89 -5.97
C PRO A 57 4.98 2.22 -6.82
N ALA A 58 5.56 1.10 -6.39
CA ALA A 58 6.65 0.43 -7.07
C ALA A 58 6.49 -1.10 -6.92
N VAL A 59 5.49 -1.67 -7.59
CA VAL A 59 5.07 -3.06 -7.32
C VAL A 59 6.13 -4.10 -7.72
N ASN A 60 6.91 -3.81 -8.75
CA ASN A 60 7.93 -4.73 -9.27
C ASN A 60 9.36 -4.23 -9.00
N GLN A 61 9.54 -2.93 -8.80
CA GLN A 61 10.84 -2.31 -8.74
C GLN A 61 11.46 -2.46 -7.36
N CYS A 62 12.66 -3.04 -7.28
CA CYS A 62 13.41 -3.16 -6.04
C CYS A 62 14.89 -3.34 -6.33
N SER A 63 15.75 -2.65 -5.59
CA SER A 63 17.20 -2.78 -5.63
C SER A 63 17.73 -4.06 -5.00
N GLU A 64 16.87 -4.84 -4.32
CA GLU A 64 17.26 -6.01 -3.53
C GLU A 64 16.52 -7.29 -3.96
N ASN A 65 17.17 -8.44 -3.75
CA ASN A 65 16.59 -9.77 -4.00
C ASN A 65 16.63 -10.66 -2.73
N CYS A 66 15.99 -10.16 -1.67
CA CYS A 66 15.97 -10.81 -0.36
C CYS A 66 15.39 -12.23 -0.43
N GLN A 67 16.02 -13.17 0.27
CA GLN A 67 15.58 -14.59 0.34
C GLN A 67 14.14 -14.75 0.87
N PHE A 68 13.68 -13.82 1.70
CA PHE A 68 12.35 -13.84 2.30
C PHE A 68 11.33 -12.98 1.54
N CYS A 69 11.71 -12.26 0.47
CA CYS A 69 10.77 -11.43 -0.27
C CYS A 69 9.83 -12.30 -1.10
N TRP A 70 8.55 -12.30 -0.72
CA TRP A 70 7.46 -13.06 -1.33
C TRP A 70 7.06 -12.59 -2.75
N ARG A 71 7.80 -11.63 -3.31
CA ARG A 71 7.60 -11.14 -4.67
C ARG A 71 8.01 -12.21 -5.67
N PHE A 72 7.40 -12.17 -6.85
CA PHE A 72 7.89 -12.99 -7.96
C PHE A 72 9.28 -12.48 -8.38
N GLN A 73 10.32 -13.31 -8.21
CA GLN A 73 11.72 -12.86 -8.30
C GLN A 73 12.28 -12.78 -9.72
N ASP A 74 11.59 -13.34 -10.72
CA ASP A 74 12.06 -13.27 -12.12
C ASP A 74 11.91 -11.85 -12.72
N PHE A 75 11.31 -10.91 -12.00
CA PHE A 75 11.20 -9.51 -12.41
C PHE A 75 12.32 -8.70 -11.75
N GLN A 76 13.35 -8.36 -12.53
CA GLN A 76 14.47 -7.53 -12.11
C GLN A 76 14.37 -6.17 -12.80
N GLU A 77 13.62 -5.26 -12.19
CA GLU A 77 13.58 -3.85 -12.56
C GLU A 77 13.94 -3.04 -11.33
N ASP A 78 14.77 -2.01 -11.48
CA ASP A 78 15.22 -1.12 -10.41
C ASP A 78 14.67 0.30 -10.56
N HIS A 79 14.04 0.62 -11.70
CA HIS A 79 13.44 1.92 -11.99
C HIS A 79 12.07 1.78 -12.68
N ILE A 80 11.29 2.84 -12.64
CA ILE A 80 9.97 2.95 -13.28
C ILE A 80 10.14 3.80 -14.55
N ASP A 81 9.91 3.21 -15.73
CA ASP A 81 10.06 3.91 -17.01
C ASP A 81 9.04 5.05 -17.19
N VAL A 82 7.79 4.80 -16.81
CA VAL A 82 6.67 5.72 -16.95
C VAL A 82 5.92 5.77 -15.64
N GLU A 83 6.00 6.93 -14.99
CA GLU A 83 5.36 7.18 -13.70
C GLU A 83 3.96 7.77 -13.87
N ASP A 84 2.98 7.09 -13.28
CA ASP A 84 1.63 7.58 -13.09
C ASP A 84 1.60 8.77 -12.11
N ASP A 85 0.62 9.64 -12.27
CA ASP A 85 0.46 10.81 -11.41
C ASP A 85 0.07 10.42 -9.97
N PRO A 86 0.62 11.07 -8.92
CA PRO A 86 0.28 10.79 -7.53
C PRO A 86 -1.23 10.85 -7.24
N SER A 87 -1.95 11.78 -7.88
CA SER A 87 -3.41 11.92 -7.71
C SER A 87 -4.17 10.74 -8.28
N PHE A 88 -3.78 10.29 -9.47
CA PHE A 88 -4.30 9.10 -10.09
C PHE A 88 -4.03 7.85 -9.22
N ILE A 89 -2.78 7.68 -8.75
CA ILE A 89 -2.41 6.55 -7.89
C ILE A 89 -3.27 6.53 -6.63
N LEU A 90 -3.44 7.67 -5.95
CA LEU A 90 -4.24 7.73 -4.72
C LEU A 90 -5.72 7.44 -4.97
N GLU A 91 -6.34 8.10 -5.95
CA GLU A 91 -7.75 7.92 -6.28
C GLU A 91 -8.05 6.46 -6.62
N LYS A 92 -7.27 5.88 -7.54
CA LYS A 92 -7.45 4.50 -7.99
C LYS A 92 -7.07 3.48 -6.92
N SER A 93 -6.15 3.82 -6.01
CA SER A 93 -5.88 2.99 -4.84
C SER A 93 -7.08 2.95 -3.88
N ILE A 94 -7.73 4.08 -3.63
CA ILE A 94 -8.92 4.15 -2.78
C ILE A 94 -10.08 3.39 -3.43
N GLU A 95 -10.29 3.54 -4.74
CA GLU A 95 -11.30 2.75 -5.48
C GLU A 95 -11.02 1.25 -5.41
N ALA A 96 -9.76 0.84 -5.63
CA ALA A 96 -9.33 -0.55 -5.53
C ALA A 96 -9.55 -1.11 -4.11
N GLN A 97 -9.20 -0.35 -3.08
CA GLN A 97 -9.44 -0.71 -1.68
C GLN A 97 -10.94 -0.89 -1.42
N LYS A 98 -11.79 0.07 -1.81
CA LYS A 98 -13.26 -0.04 -1.66
C LYS A 98 -13.82 -1.27 -2.37
N LYS A 99 -13.31 -1.59 -3.56
CA LYS A 99 -13.71 -2.80 -4.30
C LYS A 99 -13.28 -4.06 -3.58
N LEU A 100 -12.06 -4.11 -3.04
CA LEU A 100 -11.58 -5.24 -2.25
C LEU A 100 -12.37 -5.43 -0.95
N MET A 101 -12.81 -4.34 -0.31
CA MET A 101 -13.62 -4.38 0.91
C MET A 101 -15.10 -4.73 0.66
N SER A 102 -15.59 -4.62 -0.57
CA SER A 102 -17.00 -4.90 -0.91
C SER A 102 -17.48 -6.30 -0.49
N GLY A 103 -16.59 -7.30 -0.51
CA GLY A 103 -16.93 -8.68 -0.15
C GLY A 103 -17.28 -8.88 1.32
N TYR A 104 -16.89 -7.98 2.21
CA TYR A 104 -17.17 -8.11 3.65
C TYR A 104 -18.57 -7.66 4.05
N LYS A 105 -19.26 -6.83 3.23
CA LYS A 105 -20.58 -6.27 3.57
C LYS A 105 -21.64 -7.35 3.84
N GLY A 106 -21.55 -8.48 3.13
CA GLY A 106 -22.48 -9.60 3.25
C GLY A 106 -22.05 -10.66 4.27
N ASP A 107 -20.89 -10.53 4.90
CA ASP A 107 -20.41 -11.50 5.88
C ASP A 107 -21.05 -11.23 7.26
N PRO A 108 -21.74 -12.19 7.88
CA PRO A 108 -22.43 -11.99 9.15
C PRO A 108 -21.47 -11.68 10.32
N ARG A 109 -20.17 -11.94 10.18
CA ARG A 109 -19.15 -11.62 11.20
C ARG A 109 -18.68 -10.16 11.12
N CYS A 110 -18.96 -9.48 10.00
CA CYS A 110 -18.59 -8.08 9.81
C CYS A 110 -19.77 -7.18 10.17
N THR A 111 -19.58 -6.26 11.13
CA THR A 111 -20.61 -5.27 11.44
C THR A 111 -20.72 -4.23 10.31
N LEU A 112 -21.93 -3.71 10.09
CA LEU A 112 -22.17 -2.68 9.07
C LEU A 112 -21.33 -1.42 9.33
N THR A 113 -21.28 -0.96 10.58
CA THR A 113 -20.47 0.21 10.98
C THR A 113 -19.00 0.04 10.64
N LYS A 114 -18.41 -1.13 10.96
CA LYS A 114 -16.99 -1.38 10.66
C LYS A 114 -16.74 -1.44 9.16
N TRP A 115 -17.68 -2.02 8.39
CA TRP A 115 -17.63 -2.00 6.94
C TRP A 115 -17.68 -0.57 6.39
N GLU A 116 -18.62 0.26 6.85
CA GLU A 116 -18.75 1.67 6.45
C GLU A 116 -17.47 2.47 6.73
N GLU A 117 -16.86 2.27 7.90
CA GLU A 117 -15.57 2.88 8.25
C GLU A 117 -14.44 2.45 7.32
N SER A 118 -14.43 1.17 6.90
CA SER A 118 -13.41 0.62 5.99
C SER A 118 -13.50 1.20 4.57
N GLN A 119 -14.67 1.71 4.17
CA GLN A 119 -14.86 2.40 2.90
C GLN A 119 -14.22 3.80 2.89
N SER A 120 -13.78 4.31 4.05
CA SER A 120 -13.03 5.56 4.20
C SER A 120 -11.71 5.30 4.95
N PRO A 121 -10.65 4.84 4.24
CA PRO A 121 -9.34 4.61 4.82
C PRO A 121 -8.79 5.88 5.49
N LYS A 122 -8.08 5.71 6.61
CA LYS A 122 -7.42 6.77 7.37
C LYS A 122 -5.90 6.63 7.42
N HIS A 123 -5.40 5.45 7.08
CA HIS A 123 -3.98 5.15 7.12
C HIS A 123 -3.55 4.55 5.79
N VAL A 124 -2.46 5.04 5.22
CA VAL A 124 -1.83 4.49 4.02
C VAL A 124 -0.52 3.85 4.41
N ALA A 125 -0.42 2.53 4.25
CA ALA A 125 0.81 1.78 4.44
C ALA A 125 1.49 1.58 3.08
N ILE A 126 2.51 2.40 2.81
CA ILE A 126 3.36 2.37 1.61
C ILE A 126 4.43 1.31 1.85
N SER A 127 4.02 0.04 1.77
CA SER A 127 4.81 -1.09 2.27
C SER A 127 4.31 -2.45 1.76
N LEU A 128 3.74 -2.49 0.56
CA LEU A 128 3.15 -3.72 0.04
C LEU A 128 4.20 -4.68 -0.54
N THR A 129 4.94 -4.23 -1.54
CA THR A 129 6.05 -4.94 -2.21
C THR A 129 6.89 -3.92 -2.97
N GLY A 130 8.09 -4.35 -3.38
CA GLY A 130 9.08 -3.50 -4.03
C GLY A 130 9.66 -2.43 -3.11
N GLU A 131 10.37 -1.48 -3.69
CA GLU A 131 11.02 -0.37 -3.00
C GLU A 131 10.32 0.95 -3.34
N PRO A 132 9.50 1.52 -2.43
CA PRO A 132 8.71 2.71 -2.73
C PRO A 132 9.54 3.95 -3.11
N THR A 133 10.81 4.02 -2.67
CA THR A 133 11.71 5.13 -3.05
C THR A 133 12.15 5.08 -4.52
N ALA A 134 11.83 4.02 -5.25
CA ALA A 134 11.98 3.97 -6.71
C ALA A 134 11.00 4.90 -7.44
N TYR A 135 9.91 5.33 -6.78
CA TYR A 135 8.98 6.31 -7.32
C TYR A 135 9.44 7.75 -7.05
N SER A 136 9.76 8.49 -8.10
CA SER A 136 10.41 9.80 -8.01
C SER A 136 9.53 10.87 -7.34
N ARG A 137 8.20 10.74 -7.47
CA ARG A 137 7.20 11.67 -6.93
C ARG A 137 6.62 11.22 -5.58
N LEU A 138 7.36 10.41 -4.81
CA LEU A 138 6.92 9.89 -3.51
C LEU A 138 6.53 10.99 -2.51
N GLY A 139 7.27 12.11 -2.47
CA GLY A 139 6.95 13.26 -1.61
C GLY A 139 5.59 13.86 -1.93
N GLU A 140 5.29 14.07 -3.21
CA GLU A 140 3.99 14.57 -3.67
C GLU A 140 2.84 13.61 -3.32
N TYR A 141 3.07 12.30 -3.43
CA TYR A 141 2.10 11.29 -3.02
C TYR A 141 1.80 11.34 -1.51
N ILE A 142 2.84 11.47 -0.68
CA ILE A 142 2.68 11.61 0.77
C ILE A 142 1.94 12.91 1.11
N GLU A 143 2.30 14.03 0.47
CA GLU A 143 1.60 15.31 0.64
C GLU A 143 0.11 15.17 0.32
N LEU A 144 -0.21 14.52 -0.80
CA LEU A 144 -1.59 14.32 -1.21
C LEU A 144 -2.36 13.45 -0.21
N CYS A 145 -1.74 12.40 0.34
CA CYS A 145 -2.35 11.61 1.40
C CYS A 145 -2.68 12.47 2.64
N HIS A 146 -1.76 13.34 3.06
CA HIS A 146 -1.95 14.23 4.20
C HIS A 146 -3.04 15.27 3.95
N ARG A 147 -3.09 15.86 2.75
CA ARG A 147 -4.18 16.78 2.34
C ARG A 147 -5.56 16.12 2.39
N ASN A 148 -5.63 14.81 2.18
CA ASN A 148 -6.85 14.00 2.30
C ASN A 148 -7.11 13.49 3.74
N GLY A 149 -6.37 13.98 4.73
CA GLY A 149 -6.54 13.62 6.13
C GLY A 149 -6.16 12.18 6.46
N MET A 150 -5.24 11.58 5.69
CA MET A 150 -4.70 10.24 5.92
C MET A 150 -3.29 10.31 6.48
N THR A 151 -2.98 9.45 7.45
CA THR A 151 -1.60 9.25 7.93
C THR A 151 -0.84 8.30 7.01
N THR A 152 0.46 8.49 6.84
CA THR A 152 1.29 7.66 5.96
C THR A 152 2.37 6.91 6.73
N PHE A 153 2.52 5.63 6.41
CA PHE A 153 3.57 4.76 6.94
C PHE A 153 4.42 4.30 5.76
N LEU A 154 5.65 4.78 5.68
CA LEU A 154 6.60 4.40 4.63
C LEU A 154 7.53 3.31 5.17
N VAL A 155 7.67 2.23 4.42
CA VAL A 155 8.70 1.20 4.65
C VAL A 155 9.63 1.19 3.44
N THR A 156 10.93 1.30 3.68
CA THR A 156 11.99 1.32 2.65
C THR A 156 13.16 0.45 3.10
N ASN A 157 13.87 -0.16 2.15
CA ASN A 157 15.11 -0.88 2.39
C ASN A 157 16.32 0.04 2.66
N GLY A 158 16.16 1.36 2.53
CA GLY A 158 17.20 2.34 2.85
C GLY A 158 18.32 2.47 1.80
N THR A 159 18.23 1.77 0.68
CA THR A 159 19.27 1.80 -0.39
C THR A 159 19.29 3.11 -1.18
N ASN A 160 18.25 3.96 -1.05
CA ASN A 160 18.15 5.27 -1.69
C ASN A 160 18.17 6.43 -0.66
N PRO A 161 19.29 6.66 0.05
CA PRO A 161 19.36 7.67 1.12
C PRO A 161 19.17 9.11 0.61
N ASP A 162 19.49 9.37 -0.66
CA ASP A 162 19.30 10.70 -1.27
C ASP A 162 17.82 11.04 -1.46
N VAL A 163 16.97 10.04 -1.75
CA VAL A 163 15.52 10.21 -1.79
C VAL A 163 15.01 10.55 -0.41
N LEU A 164 15.45 9.83 0.63
CA LEU A 164 15.07 10.10 2.02
C LEU A 164 15.49 11.50 2.48
N ARG A 165 16.69 11.96 2.11
CA ARG A 165 17.17 13.31 2.47
C ARG A 165 16.33 14.42 1.84
N LYS A 166 15.79 14.19 0.65
CA LYS A 166 14.97 15.17 -0.10
C LYS A 166 13.47 15.01 0.16
N LEU A 167 13.05 13.95 0.84
CA LEU A 167 11.65 13.61 1.03
C LEU A 167 10.94 14.69 1.84
N ASN A 168 9.98 15.35 1.21
CA ASN A 168 9.18 16.41 1.81
C ASN A 168 7.76 16.40 1.23
N PRO A 169 6.70 16.37 2.06
CA PRO A 169 6.73 16.18 3.51
C PRO A 169 7.21 14.77 3.90
N LEU A 170 7.63 14.63 5.16
CA LEU A 170 7.97 13.33 5.74
C LEU A 170 6.70 12.50 5.95
N PRO A 171 6.77 11.15 5.87
CA PRO A 171 5.65 10.31 6.25
C PRO A 171 5.32 10.47 7.73
N THR A 172 4.08 10.14 8.13
CA THR A 172 3.70 10.14 9.55
C THR A 172 4.60 9.21 10.37
N GLN A 173 5.01 8.08 9.78
CA GLN A 173 6.05 7.23 10.34
C GLN A 173 6.92 6.60 9.24
N LEU A 174 8.23 6.62 9.44
CA LEU A 174 9.23 6.00 8.59
C LEU A 174 9.78 4.73 9.23
N TYR A 175 9.85 3.66 8.44
CA TYR A 175 10.51 2.39 8.77
C TYR A 175 11.62 2.14 7.75
N VAL A 176 12.81 1.81 8.23
CA VAL A 176 13.94 1.37 7.41
C VAL A 176 14.24 -0.08 7.78
N THR A 177 14.30 -0.97 6.80
CA THR A 177 14.47 -2.42 6.99
C THR A 177 15.73 -2.95 6.34
#